data_AF-F0F0S6-F1
#
_entry.id   AF-F0F0S6-F1
#
_cell.length_a   1.000
_cell.length_b   1.000
_cell.length_c   1.000
_cell.angle_alpha   90.00
_cell.angle_beta   90.00
_cell.angle_gamma   90.00
#
_symmetry.space_group_name_H-M   'P 1'
#
loop_
_entity.id
_entity.type
_entity.pdbx_description
1 polymer ?
#
loop_
_entity_poly.entity_id
_entity_poly.type
_entity_poly.pdbx_seq_one_letter_code
_entity_poly.pdbx_strand_id
1 'polypeptide(L)'
;MASCRHTHAFRQPENQRRHPVPKAKPPENKTMPGKTALLLAAFLSATHAAAEIVQTEYNIRRRCSERHFAQTEVRDCVRRAAEISAANLRQAQRQATAKIRAWNEDRRYVLAAQQKLKAAEHSFATYRQNHCSWAASLGGGAIGTANEMRRNACIAETNNRRAEELRGIMQHWPF
;
A
#
# COMPACT_ATOMS: atom_id res chain seq x y z
N MET A 1 -41.30 19.72 -1.55
CA MET A 1 -41.87 18.48 -2.10
C MET A 1 -41.73 18.52 -3.62
N ALA A 2 -40.84 17.71 -4.17
CA ALA A 2 -40.76 17.47 -5.62
C ALA A 2 -40.33 16.01 -5.82
N SER A 3 -41.03 15.37 -6.74
CA SER A 3 -41.25 13.93 -6.84
C SER A 3 -40.20 13.19 -7.68
N CYS A 4 -39.93 11.95 -7.30
CA CYS A 4 -39.06 10.98 -7.95
C CYS A 4 -39.44 10.67 -9.41
N ARG A 5 -38.45 10.33 -10.23
CA ARG A 5 -38.54 9.20 -11.18
C ARG A 5 -37.17 8.54 -11.34
N HIS A 6 -37.05 7.33 -10.79
CA HIS A 6 -36.01 6.37 -11.10
C HIS A 6 -36.44 5.56 -12.32
N THR A 7 -35.55 5.39 -13.30
CA THR A 7 -35.64 4.31 -14.29
C THR A 7 -34.29 3.60 -14.31
N HIS A 8 -34.22 2.49 -13.57
CA HIS A 8 -33.14 1.52 -13.68
C HIS A 8 -33.40 0.61 -14.89
N ALA A 9 -32.52 0.68 -15.90
CA ALA A 9 -32.40 -0.38 -16.89
C ALA A 9 -31.31 -1.36 -16.41
N PHE A 10 -31.75 -2.50 -15.89
CA PHE A 10 -30.91 -3.61 -15.47
C PHE A 10 -30.45 -4.36 -16.74
N ARG A 11 -29.17 -4.24 -17.11
CA ARG A 11 -28.57 -5.02 -18.21
C ARG A 11 -27.89 -6.24 -17.59
N GLN A 12 -28.43 -7.43 -17.86
CA GLN A 12 -27.79 -8.68 -17.45
C GLN A 12 -26.50 -8.93 -18.25
N PRO A 13 -25.43 -9.46 -17.62
CA PRO A 13 -24.25 -9.90 -18.35
C PRO A 13 -24.51 -11.24 -19.06
N GLU A 14 -24.19 -11.26 -20.35
CA GLU A 14 -24.34 -12.38 -21.25
C GLU A 14 -23.40 -13.56 -20.90
N ASN A 15 -23.90 -14.73 -21.26
CA ASN A 15 -23.54 -16.06 -20.81
C ASN A 15 -22.17 -16.55 -21.32
N GLN A 16 -21.56 -17.41 -20.51
CA GLN A 16 -20.34 -18.18 -20.74
C GLN A 16 -20.35 -18.93 -22.08
N ARG A 17 -19.33 -18.68 -22.92
CA ARG A 17 -18.80 -19.69 -23.84
C ARG A 17 -17.50 -20.24 -23.29
N ARG A 18 -17.59 -21.40 -22.63
CA ARG A 18 -16.44 -22.23 -22.28
C ARG A 18 -15.94 -22.93 -23.54
N HIS A 19 -14.75 -22.57 -24.01
CA HIS A 19 -14.01 -23.37 -24.99
C HIS A 19 -13.45 -24.64 -24.32
N PRO A 20 -13.49 -25.81 -24.97
CA PRO A 20 -12.86 -27.02 -24.44
C PRO A 20 -11.33 -26.88 -24.48
N VAL A 21 -10.70 -27.04 -23.32
CA VAL A 21 -9.24 -27.15 -23.18
C VAL A 21 -8.82 -28.55 -23.64
N PRO A 22 -7.85 -28.70 -24.56
CA PRO A 22 -7.33 -30.02 -24.93
C PRO A 22 -6.60 -30.65 -23.74
N LYS A 23 -6.99 -31.88 -23.39
CA LYS A 23 -6.33 -32.67 -22.34
C LYS A 23 -4.94 -33.11 -22.82
N ALA A 24 -3.88 -32.54 -22.24
CA ALA A 24 -2.53 -33.04 -22.41
C ALA A 24 -2.38 -34.41 -21.73
N LYS A 25 -1.81 -35.37 -22.48
CA LYS A 25 -1.50 -36.73 -22.04
C LYS A 25 -0.26 -36.68 -21.13
N PRO A 26 -0.25 -37.31 -19.94
CA PRO A 26 0.95 -37.33 -19.09
C PRO A 26 2.02 -38.25 -19.70
N PRO A 27 3.32 -37.90 -19.62
CA PRO A 27 4.39 -38.78 -20.07
C PRO A 27 4.61 -39.95 -19.12
N GLU A 28 4.80 -41.11 -19.74
CA GLU A 28 5.05 -42.43 -19.20
C GLU A 28 6.40 -42.47 -18.46
N ASN A 29 6.37 -42.85 -17.18
CA ASN A 29 7.55 -42.98 -16.31
C ASN A 29 8.27 -44.30 -16.61
N LYS A 30 9.51 -44.24 -17.09
CA LYS A 30 10.41 -45.40 -17.18
C LYS A 30 11.68 -45.12 -16.37
N THR A 31 11.92 -45.98 -15.40
CA THR A 31 12.99 -45.86 -14.40
C THR A 31 14.22 -46.70 -14.80
N MET A 32 15.40 -46.06 -14.68
CA MET A 32 16.77 -46.59 -14.46
C MET A 32 17.53 -47.27 -15.62
N PRO A 33 18.89 -47.38 -15.57
CA PRO A 33 19.90 -46.79 -14.68
C PRO A 33 21.10 -46.14 -15.41
N GLY A 34 21.92 -45.34 -14.71
CA GLY A 34 23.34 -45.18 -15.08
C GLY A 34 23.94 -43.76 -15.06
N LYS A 35 24.85 -43.55 -14.09
CA LYS A 35 26.10 -42.77 -14.13
C LYS A 35 26.06 -41.28 -14.53
N THR A 36 26.36 -40.45 -13.51
CA THR A 36 27.16 -39.21 -13.57
C THR A 36 26.79 -38.17 -14.63
N ALA A 37 26.07 -37.12 -14.21
CA ALA A 37 26.32 -35.75 -14.63
C ALA A 37 25.81 -34.79 -13.55
N LEU A 38 26.76 -34.22 -12.80
CA LEU A 38 26.51 -33.11 -11.88
C LEU A 38 26.22 -31.86 -12.74
N LEU A 39 24.95 -31.54 -12.95
CA LEU A 39 24.53 -30.29 -13.60
C LEU A 39 24.14 -29.29 -12.52
N LEU A 40 24.98 -28.28 -12.29
CA LEU A 40 24.66 -27.11 -11.50
C LEU A 40 23.49 -26.37 -12.18
N ALA A 41 22.29 -26.50 -11.64
CA ALA A 41 21.18 -25.61 -11.94
C ALA A 41 21.48 -24.26 -11.26
N ALA A 42 21.97 -23.29 -12.04
CA ALA A 42 22.04 -21.90 -11.62
C ALA A 42 20.61 -21.37 -11.46
N PHE A 43 20.11 -21.36 -10.22
CA PHE A 43 18.88 -20.66 -9.87
C PHE A 43 19.11 -19.15 -9.99
N LEU A 44 18.78 -18.58 -11.15
CA LEU A 44 18.56 -17.14 -11.29
C LEU A 44 17.36 -16.75 -10.42
N SER A 45 17.62 -16.48 -9.14
CA SER A 45 16.66 -15.85 -8.27
C SER A 45 16.55 -14.38 -8.69
N ALA A 46 15.66 -14.09 -9.64
CA ALA A 46 15.26 -12.72 -9.92
C ALA A 46 14.55 -12.18 -8.68
N THR A 47 15.30 -11.54 -7.78
CA THR A 47 14.74 -10.73 -6.69
C THR A 47 14.07 -9.50 -7.29
N HIS A 48 12.84 -9.68 -7.80
CA HIS A 48 11.99 -8.54 -8.04
C HIS A 48 11.66 -7.95 -6.67
N ALA A 49 12.30 -6.84 -6.33
CA ALA A 49 11.78 -5.93 -5.32
C ALA A 49 10.42 -5.46 -5.85
N ALA A 50 9.35 -6.16 -5.46
CA ALA A 50 8.00 -5.73 -5.77
C ALA A 50 7.87 -4.31 -5.19
N ALA A 51 7.78 -3.32 -6.06
CA ALA A 51 7.35 -1.99 -5.64
C ALA A 51 5.99 -2.20 -4.97
N GLU A 52 5.93 -2.02 -3.66
CA GLU A 52 4.69 -2.10 -2.91
C GLU A 52 3.79 -1.02 -3.50
N ILE A 53 2.71 -1.41 -4.19
CA ILE A 53 1.80 -0.43 -4.79
C ILE A 53 1.08 0.25 -3.63
N VAL A 54 1.42 1.53 -3.37
CA VAL A 54 0.73 2.36 -2.39
C VAL A 54 -0.78 2.19 -2.55
N GLN A 55 -1.43 1.69 -1.50
CA GLN A 55 -2.87 1.57 -1.47
C GLN A 55 -3.51 2.95 -1.36
N THR A 56 -4.36 3.30 -2.33
CA THR A 56 -5.16 4.53 -2.27
C THR A 56 -6.22 4.45 -1.16
N GLU A 57 -6.67 5.60 -0.69
CA GLU A 57 -7.78 5.81 0.23
C GLU A 57 -8.99 4.96 -0.17
N TYR A 58 -9.36 5.02 -1.45
CA TYR A 58 -10.45 4.25 -2.03
C TYR A 58 -10.21 2.74 -1.90
N ASN A 59 -9.01 2.27 -2.26
CA ASN A 59 -8.69 0.84 -2.19
C ASN A 59 -8.66 0.32 -0.75
N ILE A 60 -8.27 1.15 0.22
CA ILE A 60 -8.29 0.80 1.64
C ILE A 60 -9.75 0.63 2.12
N ARG A 61 -10.63 1.60 1.85
CA ARG A 61 -12.05 1.49 2.21
C ARG A 61 -12.75 0.33 1.51
N ARG A 62 -12.51 0.16 0.22
CA ARG A 62 -13.07 -0.92 -0.59
C ARG A 62 -12.67 -2.28 -0.03
N ARG A 63 -11.38 -2.53 0.17
CA ARG A 63 -10.88 -3.80 0.73
C ARG A 63 -11.45 -4.11 2.11
N CYS A 64 -11.61 -3.09 2.98
CA CYS A 64 -12.25 -3.29 4.28
C CYS A 64 -13.73 -3.65 4.14
N SER A 65 -14.45 -3.01 3.20
CA SER A 65 -15.87 -3.28 2.94
C SER A 65 -16.11 -4.64 2.26
N GLU A 66 -15.15 -5.12 1.46
CA GLU A 66 -15.19 -6.45 0.83
C GLU A 66 -14.97 -7.58 1.85
N ARG A 67 -14.25 -7.31 2.95
CA ARG A 67 -13.90 -8.32 3.98
C ARG A 67 -14.85 -8.34 5.17
N HIS A 68 -15.56 -7.25 5.41
CA HIS A 68 -16.38 -7.07 6.61
C HIS A 68 -17.77 -6.58 6.22
N PHE A 69 -18.81 -7.21 6.78
CA PHE A 69 -20.20 -6.86 6.50
C PHE A 69 -20.74 -5.80 7.47
N ALA A 70 -20.33 -5.83 8.74
CA ALA A 70 -20.80 -4.87 9.72
C ALA A 70 -20.04 -3.53 9.61
N GLN A 71 -20.77 -2.42 9.65
CA GLN A 71 -20.17 -1.08 9.54
C GLN A 71 -19.11 -0.80 10.63
N THR A 72 -19.31 -1.35 11.84
CA THR A 72 -18.35 -1.26 12.94
C THR A 72 -17.03 -1.97 12.61
N GLU A 73 -17.10 -3.15 12.00
CA GLU A 73 -15.92 -3.92 11.58
C GLU A 73 -15.18 -3.24 10.42
N VAL A 74 -15.92 -2.67 9.45
CA VAL A 74 -15.34 -1.87 8.37
C VAL A 74 -14.60 -0.66 8.94
N ARG A 75 -15.23 0.08 9.85
CA ARG A 75 -14.61 1.23 10.55
C ARG A 75 -13.33 0.80 11.27
N ASP A 76 -13.37 -0.29 12.01
CA ASP A 76 -12.21 -0.79 12.76
C ASP A 76 -11.09 -1.27 11.84
N CYS A 77 -11.42 -1.89 10.71
CA CYS A 77 -10.46 -2.24 9.66
C CYS A 77 -9.74 -1.00 9.11
N VAL A 78 -10.48 0.06 8.79
CA VAL A 78 -9.90 1.30 8.25
C VAL A 78 -9.08 2.04 9.30
N ARG A 79 -9.54 2.08 10.56
CA ARG A 79 -8.76 2.63 11.69
C ARG A 79 -7.43 1.89 11.86
N ARG A 80 -7.44 0.55 11.87
CA ARG A 80 -6.22 -0.26 11.95
C ARG A 80 -5.27 0.01 10.79
N ALA A 81 -5.77 0.24 9.58
CA ALA A 81 -4.93 0.62 8.45
C ALA A 81 -4.18 1.96 8.70
N ALA A 82 -4.84 2.94 9.31
CA ALA A 82 -4.22 4.20 9.71
C ALA A 82 -3.13 3.98 10.78
N GLU A 83 -3.41 3.15 11.80
CA GLU A 83 -2.45 2.82 12.87
C GLU A 83 -1.20 2.11 12.33
N ILE A 84 -1.38 1.10 11.48
CA ILE A 84 -0.30 0.34 10.83
C ILE A 84 0.54 1.27 9.95
N SER A 85 -0.09 2.10 9.12
CA SER A 85 0.63 3.05 8.27
C SER A 85 1.47 4.04 9.09
N ALA A 86 0.99 4.47 10.26
CA ALA A 86 1.71 5.37 11.13
C ALA A 86 2.94 4.69 11.73
N ALA A 87 2.84 3.40 12.08
CA ALA A 87 3.99 2.61 12.52
C ALA A 87 5.02 2.45 11.39
N ASN A 88 4.57 2.18 10.16
CA ASN A 88 5.43 2.07 8.98
C ASN A 88 6.17 3.37 8.67
N LEU A 89 5.47 4.51 8.73
CA LEU A 89 6.09 5.82 8.55
C LEU A 89 7.16 6.09 9.63
N ARG A 90 6.85 5.82 10.92
CA ARG A 90 7.83 5.98 12.00
C ARG A 90 9.06 5.11 11.80
N GLN A 91 8.89 3.89 11.28
CA GLN A 91 10.02 3.02 10.96
C GLN A 91 10.89 3.60 9.83
N ALA A 92 10.28 4.07 8.75
CA ALA A 92 11.00 4.69 7.62
C ALA A 92 11.78 5.95 8.06
N GLN A 93 11.17 6.79 8.91
CA GLN A 93 11.81 7.98 9.49
C GLN A 93 13.03 7.63 10.36
N ARG A 94 12.91 6.59 11.21
CA ARG A 94 14.04 6.09 12.01
C ARG A 94 15.17 5.56 11.14
N GLN A 95 14.84 4.79 10.10
CA GLN A 95 15.82 4.27 9.15
C GLN A 95 16.54 5.40 8.41
N ALA A 96 15.82 6.43 7.97
CA ALA A 96 16.42 7.61 7.36
C ALA A 96 17.36 8.35 8.31
N THR A 97 16.92 8.58 9.55
CA THR A 97 17.75 9.20 10.59
C THR A 97 19.02 8.38 10.86
N ALA A 98 18.90 7.05 10.94
CA ALA A 98 20.03 6.16 11.16
C ALA A 98 21.02 6.19 9.99
N LYS A 99 20.54 6.18 8.74
CA LYS A 99 21.39 6.27 7.55
C LYS A 99 22.13 7.62 7.49
N ILE A 100 21.46 8.74 7.80
CA ILE A 100 22.11 10.05 7.91
C ILE A 100 23.19 10.05 9.01
N ARG A 101 22.97 9.37 10.15
CA ARG A 101 24.00 9.28 11.23
C ARG A 101 25.23 8.51 10.81
N ALA A 102 25.06 7.50 9.96
CA ALA A 102 26.14 6.65 9.47
C ALA A 102 26.86 7.26 8.25
N TRP A 103 26.38 8.39 7.73
CA TRP A 103 26.99 9.09 6.62
C TRP A 103 28.38 9.59 7.02
N ASN A 104 29.41 9.12 6.31
CA ASN A 104 30.82 9.46 6.57
C ASN A 104 31.16 10.86 6.03
N GLU A 105 30.56 11.87 6.64
CA GLU A 105 30.71 13.29 6.30
C GLU A 105 31.02 14.08 7.57
N ASP A 106 31.52 15.32 7.42
CA ASP A 106 31.67 16.24 8.53
C ASP A 106 30.37 16.34 9.36
N ARG A 107 30.55 16.23 10.68
CA ARG A 107 29.48 16.26 11.68
C ARG A 107 28.51 17.42 11.48
N ARG A 108 28.97 18.59 11.03
CA ARG A 108 28.11 19.77 10.80
C ARG A 108 27.05 19.50 9.73
N TYR A 109 27.40 18.77 8.66
CA TYR A 109 26.46 18.44 7.59
C TYR A 109 25.52 17.32 7.99
N VAL A 110 26.00 16.31 8.73
CA VAL A 110 25.16 15.26 9.32
C VAL A 110 24.09 15.88 10.23
N LEU A 111 24.47 16.79 11.13
CA LEU A 111 23.53 17.49 12.01
C LEU A 111 22.54 18.36 11.24
N ALA A 112 23.01 19.11 10.22
CA ALA A 112 22.15 19.93 9.38
C ALA A 112 21.11 19.07 8.62
N ALA A 113 21.52 17.91 8.08
CA ALA A 113 20.62 16.99 7.38
C ALA A 113 19.55 16.42 8.33
N GLN A 114 19.90 16.05 9.56
CA GLN A 114 18.93 15.59 10.56
C GLN A 114 17.93 16.69 10.94
N GLN A 115 18.39 17.92 11.10
CA GLN A 115 17.51 19.04 11.43
C GLN A 115 16.53 19.32 10.28
N LYS A 116 16.99 19.25 9.03
CA LYS A 116 16.14 19.35 7.84
C LYS A 116 15.12 18.22 7.75
N LEU A 117 15.53 16.97 8.03
CA LEU A 117 14.60 15.83 8.08
C LEU A 117 13.50 16.07 9.13
N LYS A 118 13.88 16.44 10.36
CA LYS A 118 12.91 16.74 11.44
C LYS A 118 11.92 17.85 11.05
N ALA A 119 12.41 18.92 10.41
CA ALA A 119 11.55 20.00 9.92
C ALA A 119 10.58 19.49 8.83
N ALA A 120 11.07 18.68 7.88
CA ALA A 120 10.24 18.09 6.85
C ALA A 120 9.16 17.16 7.41
N GLU A 121 9.48 16.37 8.45
CA GLU A 121 8.53 15.50 9.14
C GLU A 121 7.41 16.29 9.83
N HIS A 122 7.74 17.41 10.46
CA HIS A 122 6.76 18.31 11.08
C HIS A 122 5.81 18.92 10.03
N SER A 123 6.37 19.46 8.94
CA SER A 123 5.58 20.01 7.83
C SER A 123 4.68 18.96 7.19
N PHE A 124 5.18 17.73 7.03
CA PHE A 124 4.40 16.62 6.52
C PHE A 124 3.22 16.24 7.45
N ALA A 125 3.42 16.25 8.77
CA ALA A 125 2.34 15.97 9.71
C ALA A 125 1.19 16.98 9.58
N THR A 126 1.54 18.26 9.41
CA THR A 126 0.58 19.36 9.17
C THR A 126 -0.14 19.18 7.84
N TYR A 127 0.61 18.91 6.76
CA TYR A 127 0.05 18.61 5.44
C TYR A 127 -0.96 17.46 5.51
N ARG A 128 -0.58 16.32 6.11
CA ARG A 128 -1.44 15.14 6.24
C ARG A 128 -2.74 15.48 6.99
N GLN A 129 -2.64 16.24 8.09
CA GLN A 129 -3.81 16.63 8.86
C GLN A 129 -4.78 17.47 8.02
N ASN A 130 -4.28 18.51 7.38
CA ASN A 130 -5.10 19.43 6.57
C ASN A 130 -5.67 18.73 5.34
N HIS A 131 -4.85 17.97 4.63
CA HIS A 131 -5.25 17.21 3.45
C HIS A 131 -6.36 16.20 3.79
N CYS A 132 -6.19 15.40 4.85
CA CYS A 132 -7.20 14.42 5.23
C CYS A 132 -8.43 15.01 5.91
N SER A 133 -8.32 16.21 6.50
CA SER A 133 -9.49 16.98 6.94
C SER A 133 -10.32 17.44 5.74
N TRP A 134 -9.69 17.99 4.70
CA TRP A 134 -10.35 18.33 3.45
C TRP A 134 -10.97 17.10 2.76
N ALA A 135 -10.24 15.98 2.68
CA ALA A 135 -10.79 14.76 2.09
C ALA A 135 -12.06 14.30 2.82
N ALA A 136 -12.05 14.35 4.16
CA ALA A 136 -13.23 14.01 4.97
C ALA A 136 -14.41 14.95 4.74
N SER A 137 -14.18 16.24 4.48
CA SER A 137 -15.26 17.22 4.24
C SER A 137 -15.99 17.01 2.90
N LEU A 138 -15.47 16.17 2.00
CA LEU A 138 -16.15 15.81 0.75
C LEU A 138 -17.39 14.93 0.97
N GLY A 139 -17.69 14.53 2.20
CA GLY A 139 -18.95 13.90 2.56
C GLY A 139 -19.77 14.86 3.42
N GLY A 140 -21.04 15.08 3.07
CA GLY A 140 -21.91 16.02 3.79
C GLY A 140 -21.94 15.76 5.31
N GLY A 141 -22.30 16.76 6.11
CA GLY A 141 -22.18 16.69 7.58
C GLY A 141 -22.96 15.56 8.27
N ALA A 142 -24.02 15.03 7.64
CA ALA A 142 -24.86 13.97 8.20
C ALA A 142 -24.23 12.56 8.16
N ILE A 143 -23.10 12.36 7.49
CA ILE A 143 -22.45 11.04 7.31
C ILE A 143 -21.17 10.88 8.15
N GLY A 144 -21.22 11.27 9.43
CA GLY A 144 -20.08 11.33 10.35
C GLY A 144 -19.16 10.09 10.31
N THR A 145 -19.71 8.88 10.47
CA THR A 145 -18.91 7.64 10.42
C THR A 145 -18.22 7.42 9.07
N ALA A 146 -18.88 7.74 7.95
CA ALA A 146 -18.28 7.62 6.63
C ALA A 146 -17.14 8.65 6.44
N ASN A 147 -17.31 9.86 6.98
CA ASN A 147 -16.27 10.89 6.96
C ASN A 147 -15.05 10.49 7.79
N GLU A 148 -15.25 9.89 8.97
CA GLU A 148 -14.16 9.34 9.78
C GLU A 148 -13.42 8.20 9.08
N MET A 149 -14.15 7.28 8.43
CA MET A 149 -13.53 6.22 7.63
C MET A 149 -12.71 6.80 6.49
N ARG A 150 -13.23 7.79 5.75
CA ARG A 150 -12.49 8.48 4.69
C ARG A 150 -11.23 9.17 5.21
N ARG A 151 -11.34 9.87 6.34
CA ARG A 151 -10.18 10.50 7.00
C ARG A 151 -9.10 9.49 7.36
N ASN A 152 -9.48 8.37 7.98
CA ASN A 152 -8.54 7.33 8.38
C ASN A 152 -7.88 6.64 7.17
N ALA A 153 -8.64 6.34 6.12
CA ALA A 153 -8.10 5.81 4.88
C ALA A 153 -7.13 6.80 4.19
N CYS A 154 -7.43 8.10 4.20
CA CYS A 154 -6.54 9.13 3.68
C CYS A 154 -5.22 9.20 4.46
N ILE A 155 -5.31 9.13 5.80
CA ILE A 155 -4.12 9.08 6.67
C ILE A 155 -3.27 7.88 6.32
N ALA A 156 -3.90 6.72 6.12
CA ALA A 156 -3.22 5.49 5.77
C ALA A 156 -2.48 5.58 4.43
N GLU A 157 -3.15 6.05 3.37
CA GLU A 157 -2.52 6.29 2.07
C GLU A 157 -1.33 7.25 2.20
N THR A 158 -1.56 8.42 2.80
CA THR A 158 -0.56 9.50 2.88
C THR A 158 0.68 9.05 3.65
N ASN A 159 0.51 8.33 4.75
CA ASN A 159 1.62 7.76 5.52
C ASN A 159 2.40 6.72 4.70
N ASN A 160 1.71 5.83 3.97
CA ASN A 160 2.36 4.80 3.15
C ASN A 160 3.17 5.43 2.02
N ARG A 161 2.61 6.42 1.30
CA ARG A 161 3.33 7.18 0.26
C ARG A 161 4.63 7.78 0.80
N ARG A 162 4.55 8.46 1.95
CA ARG A 162 5.73 9.09 2.55
C ARG A 162 6.76 8.07 3.05
N ALA A 163 6.31 6.94 3.59
CA ALA A 163 7.20 5.86 4.00
C ALA A 163 7.96 5.28 2.80
N GLU A 164 7.28 5.05 1.68
CA GLU A 164 7.92 4.61 0.43
C GLU A 164 8.87 5.64 -0.15
N GLU A 165 8.50 6.92 -0.15
CA GLU A 165 9.38 8.01 -0.58
C GLU A 165 10.67 8.03 0.25
N LEU A 166 10.56 7.99 1.59
CA LEU A 166 11.72 7.95 2.49
C LEU A 166 12.58 6.71 2.23
N ARG A 167 11.97 5.54 2.09
CA ARG A 167 12.69 4.29 1.78
C ARG A 167 13.39 4.38 0.42
N GLY A 168 12.74 4.95 -0.59
CA GLY A 168 13.29 5.13 -1.92
C GLY A 168 14.50 6.06 -1.93
N ILE A 169 14.41 7.23 -1.27
CA ILE A 169 15.54 8.14 -1.10
C ILE A 169 16.67 7.44 -0.38
N MET A 170 16.39 6.75 0.74
CA MET A 170 17.43 6.06 1.50
C MET A 170 18.05 4.89 0.75
N GLN A 171 17.29 4.16 -0.07
CA GLN A 171 17.81 3.04 -0.85
C GLN A 171 18.80 3.51 -1.92
N HIS A 172 18.54 4.66 -2.55
CA HIS A 172 19.34 5.20 -3.65
C HIS A 172 20.31 6.31 -3.23
N TRP A 173 20.45 6.57 -1.94
CA TRP A 173 21.41 7.54 -1.41
C TRP A 173 22.85 7.04 -1.63
N PRO A 174 23.68 7.72 -2.45
CA PRO A 174 24.96 7.21 -2.94
C PRO A 174 26.19 7.55 -2.06
N PHE A 175 25.99 8.36 -1.03
CA PHE A 175 27.01 8.75 -0.04
C PHE A 175 26.86 7.96 1.27
#